data_AF-A0A512B778-F1
#
_entry.id   AF-A0A512B778-F1
#
_cell.length_a   1.000
_cell.length_b   1.000
_cell.length_c   1.000
_cell.angle_alpha   90.00
_cell.angle_beta   90.00
_cell.angle_gamma   90.00
#
_symmetry.space_group_name_H-M   'P 1'
#
loop_
_entity.id
_entity.type
_entity.pdbx_description
1 polymer ?
#
loop_
_entity_poly.entity_id
_entity_poly.type
_entity_poly.pdbx_seq_one_letter_code
_entity_poly.pdbx_strand_id
1 'polypeptide(L)' 'MDAITILKNESNNHRVMQIDLDLLGQNDEQLEDVYDIIAIELRRNEETIPWDKAKQQLLDEGKL' A
#
# COMPACT_ATOMS: atom_id res chain seq x y z
N MET A 1 14.33 6.01 -4.44
CA MET A 1 13.12 6.51 -3.72
C MET A 1 13.10 8.03 -3.81
N ASP A 2 13.32 8.58 -5.00
CA ASP A 2 13.63 10.02 -5.15
C ASP A 2 12.36 10.88 -5.12
N ALA A 3 11.20 10.24 -5.26
CA ALA A 3 9.88 10.88 -5.24
C ALA A 3 9.23 10.97 -3.84
N ILE A 4 9.82 10.34 -2.81
CA ILE A 4 9.27 10.31 -1.45
C ILE A 4 10.23 11.02 -0.50
N THR A 5 9.78 12.13 0.09
CA THR A 5 10.53 12.87 1.11
C THR A 5 9.81 12.78 2.45
N ILE A 6 10.52 12.34 3.49
CA ILE A 6 10.01 12.32 4.86
C ILE A 6 10.70 13.45 5.64
N LEU A 7 9.93 14.48 5.97
CA LEU A 7 10.35 15.58 6.82
C LEU A 7 10.04 15.23 8.27
N LYS A 8 11.06 15.21 9.12
CA LYS A 8 10.92 14.94 10.55
C LYS A 8 11.25 16.21 11.34
N ASN A 9 10.33 16.64 12.19
CA ASN A 9 10.60 17.69 13.16
C ASN A 9 11.13 17.05 14.46
N GLU A 10 12.38 17.34 14.80
CA GLU A 10 13.04 16.76 15.98
C GLU A 10 12.48 17.30 17.31
N SER A 11 11.85 18.47 17.32
CA SER A 11 11.37 19.12 18.56
C SER A 11 10.01 18.61 19.04
N ASN A 12 9.15 18.09 18.16
CA ASN A 12 7.80 17.66 18.52
C ASN A 12 7.40 16.30 17.94
N ASN A 13 8.37 15.54 17.41
CA ASN A 13 8.17 14.21 16.83
C ASN A 13 7.14 14.16 15.69
N HIS A 14 6.80 15.31 15.11
CA HIS A 14 5.89 15.41 13.98
C HIS A 14 6.59 14.96 12.70
N ARG A 15 5.87 14.20 11.86
CA ARG A 15 6.39 13.68 10.58
C ARG A 15 5.45 14.08 9.46
N VAL A 16 6.01 14.63 8.41
CA VAL A 16 5.30 14.97 7.17
C VAL A 16 5.92 14.15 6.05
N MET A 17 5.08 13.49 5.27
CA MET A 17 5.49 12.81 4.05
C MET A 17 5.06 13.67 2.86
N GLN A 18 6.02 14.04 2.02
CA GLN A 18 5.77 14.68 0.74
C GLN A 18 6.03 13.66 -0.37
N ILE A 19 5.08 13.56 -1.29
CA ILE A 19 5.13 12.66 -2.43
C ILE A 19 5.08 13.53 -3.69
N ASP A 20 6.12 13.45 -4.52
CA ASP A 20 6.16 14.12 -5.83
C ASP A 20 5.55 13.20 -6.89
N LEU A 21 4.34 13.53 -7.32
CA LEU A 21 3.58 12.71 -8.28
C LEU A 21 4.17 12.74 -9.70
N ASP A 22 4.88 13.81 -10.08
CA ASP A 22 5.47 13.93 -11.41
C ASP A 22 6.71 13.02 -11.54
N LEU A 23 7.48 12.87 -10.46
CA LEU A 23 8.59 11.92 -10.39
C LEU A 23 8.11 10.48 -10.22
N LEU A 24 7.03 10.25 -9.47
CA LEU A 24 6.43 8.92 -9.30
C LEU A 24 5.81 8.39 -10.60
N GLY A 25 5.17 9.25 -11.38
CA GLY A 25 4.62 8.87 -12.69
C GLY A 25 5.67 8.58 -13.77
N GLN A 26 6.95 8.83 -13.51
CA GLN A 26 8.05 8.44 -14.40
C GLN A 26 8.59 7.04 -14.07
N ASN A 27 8.10 6.42 -12.99
CA ASN A 27 8.62 5.15 -12.48
C ASN A 27 7.47 4.28 -11.94
N ASP A 28 6.75 3.64 -12.86
CA ASP A 28 5.54 2.85 -12.59
C ASP A 28 5.72 1.81 -11.47
N GLU A 29 6.89 1.18 -11.38
CA GLU A 29 7.20 0.19 -10.33
C GLU A 29 7.18 0.81 -8.92
N GLN A 30 7.73 2.02 -8.75
CA GLN A 30 7.70 2.71 -7.45
C GLN A 30 6.29 3.20 -7.09
N LEU A 31 5.46 3.47 -8.10
CA LEU A 31 4.07 3.86 -7.92
C LEU A 31 3.24 2.67 -7.43
N GLU A 32 3.43 1.50 -8.04
CA GLU A 32 2.80 0.25 -7.59
C GLU A 32 3.17 -0.07 -6.14
N ASP A 33 4.45 0.00 -5.77
CA ASP A 33 4.91 -0.24 -4.40
C ASP A 33 4.23 0.68 -3.37
N VAL A 34 4.08 1.98 -3.70
CA VAL A 34 3.41 2.94 -2.81
C VAL A 34 1.94 2.62 -2.67
N TYR A 35 1.25 2.28 -3.77
CA TYR A 35 -0.15 1.90 -3.73
C TYR A 35 -0.37 0.61 -2.94
N ASP A 36 0.51 -0.37 -3.07
CA ASP A 36 0.44 -1.62 -2.31
C ASP A 36 0.58 -1.37 -0.81
N ILE A 37 1.54 -0.53 -0.39
CA ILE A 37 1.70 -0.15 1.02
C ILE A 37 0.44 0.54 1.55
N ILE A 38 -0.12 1.48 0.79
CA ILE A 38 -1.34 2.19 1.18
C ILE A 38 -2.52 1.21 1.26
N ALA A 39 -2.68 0.33 0.28
CA ALA A 39 -3.75 -0.64 0.24
C ALA A 39 -3.68 -1.63 1.41
N ILE A 40 -2.49 -2.14 1.73
CA ILE A 40 -2.27 -3.04 2.88
C ILE A 40 -2.62 -2.32 4.18
N GLU A 41 -2.16 -1.09 4.36
CA GLU A 41 -2.40 -0.34 5.60
C GLU A 41 -3.87 0.01 5.79
N LEU A 42 -4.59 0.34 4.70
CA LEU A 42 -6.04 0.55 4.73
C LEU A 42 -6.79 -0.72 5.12
N ARG A 43 -6.30 -1.88 4.68
CA ARG A 43 -6.90 -3.19 4.95
C ARG A 43 -6.45 -3.84 6.25
N ARG A 44 -5.55 -3.21 7.03
CA ARG A 44 -4.95 -3.81 8.25
C ARG A 44 -5.97 -4.27 9.29
N ASN A 45 -7.15 -3.67 9.30
CA ASN A 45 -8.24 -3.95 10.25
C ASN A 45 -9.39 -4.74 9.61
N GLU A 46 -9.29 -5.11 8.33
CA GLU A 46 -10.31 -5.92 7.67
C GLU A 46 -10.28 -7.36 8.18
N GLU A 47 -11.44 -8.01 8.21
CA GLU A 47 -11.53 -9.41 8.60
C GLU A 47 -10.81 -10.27 7.55
N THR A 48 -9.80 -11.01 7.99
CA THR A 48 -9.05 -11.92 7.12
C THR A 48 -9.59 -13.33 7.23
N ILE A 49 -9.58 -14.05 6.11
CA ILE A 49 -9.98 -15.46 6.06
C ILE A 49 -8.76 -16.35 5.78
N PRO A 50 -8.73 -17.58 6.32
CA PRO A 50 -7.72 -18.56 5.96
C PRO A 50 -7.73 -18.86 4.45
N TRP A 51 -6.55 -19.13 3.89
CA TRP A 51 -6.40 -19.42 2.47
C TRP A 51 -7.31 -20.55 1.98
N ASP A 52 -7.46 -21.64 2.73
CA ASP A 52 -8.31 -22.77 2.33
C ASP A 52 -9.78 -22.36 2.16
N LYS A 53 -10.26 -21.43 3.02
CA LYS A 53 -11.60 -20.87 2.92
C LYS A 53 -11.74 -19.96 1.70
N ALA A 54 -10.75 -19.12 1.45
CA ALA A 54 -10.72 -18.25 0.26
C ALA A 54 -10.71 -19.07 -1.04
N LYS A 55 -9.89 -20.13 -1.09
CA LYS A 55 -9.79 -21.01 -2.24
C LYS A 55 -11.11 -21.72 -2.55
N GLN A 56 -11.79 -22.23 -1.53
CA GLN A 56 -13.09 -22.88 -1.71
C GLN A 56 -14.13 -21.89 -2.25
N GLN A 57 -14.18 -20.66 -1.71
CA GLN A 57 -15.08 -19.62 -2.22
C GLN A 57 -14.85 -19.30 -3.69
N LEU A 58 -13.58 -19.19 -4.12
CA LEU A 58 -13.25 -18.90 -5.51
C LEU A 58 -13.63 -20.04 -6.47
N LEU A 59 -13.47 -21.30 -6.05
CA LEU A 59 -13.91 -22.47 -6.81
C LEU A 59 -15.44 -22.51 -6.93
N ASP A 60 -16.15 -22.25 -5.83
CA ASP A 60 -17.62 -22.23 -5.82
C ASP A 60 -18.19 -21.11 -6.72
N GLU A 61 -17.47 -19.98 -6.83
CA GLU A 61 -17.79 -18.88 -7.75
C GLU A 61 -17.31 -19.09 -9.20
N GLY A 62 -16.58 -20.17 -9.48
CA GLY A 62 -16.01 -20.47 -10.80
C GLY A 62 -14.93 -19.48 -11.25
N LYS A 63 -14.27 -18.79 -10.30
CA LYS A 63 -13.18 -17.84 -10.54
C LYS A 63 -11.80 -18.49 -10.44
N LEU A 64 -11.77 -19.78 -10.10
CA LEU A 64 -10.61 -20.68 -10.08
C LEU A 64 -11.01 -21.99 -10.75
#